data_AF-A0AAD5WYA9-F1
#
_entry.id   AF-A0AAD5WYA9-F1
#
_cell.length_a   1.000
_cell.length_b   1.000
_cell.length_c   1.000
_cell.angle_alpha   90.00
_cell.angle_beta   90.00
_cell.angle_gamma   90.00
#
_symmetry.space_group_name_H-M   'P 1'
#
loop_
_entity.id
_entity.type
_entity.pdbx_description
1 polymer ?
#
loop_
_entity_poly.entity_id
_entity_poly.type
_entity_poly.pdbx_seq_one_letter_code
_entity_poly.pdbx_strand_id
1 'polypeptide(L)'
;MIEALKILAKAGSDIIIISDSNSIYIEQLLEVKIVHCISPICLVDFDETRQFIRRNTTYESEFLRCADTEKGLLMRSVAKGKELLDYIAMNGEYERLVYVGDGRNDFCPSTKLSSRDLVLPRTNRSFANLLKDIIYREQIVAQVEEWDTAEDLREIFKNHFGQSPS
;
A
#
# COMPACT_ATOMS: atom_id res chain seq x y z
N MET A 1 7.74 -7.01 11.24
CA MET A 1 7.50 -6.07 10.13
C MET A 1 8.81 -5.73 9.44
N ILE A 2 9.79 -5.18 10.17
CA ILE A 2 11.12 -4.82 9.64
C ILE A 2 11.78 -5.96 8.86
N GLU A 3 11.83 -7.18 9.41
CA GLU A 3 12.43 -8.33 8.69
C GLU A 3 11.70 -8.72 7.41
N ALA A 4 10.39 -8.50 7.33
CA ALA A 4 9.61 -8.72 6.11
C ALA A 4 9.98 -7.66 5.05
N LEU A 5 10.06 -6.39 5.45
CA LEU A 5 10.48 -5.29 4.57
C LEU A 5 11.92 -5.48 4.06
N LYS A 6 12.84 -5.99 4.89
CA LYS A 6 14.21 -6.31 4.48
C LYS A 6 14.27 -7.34 3.34
N ILE A 7 13.33 -8.27 3.25
CA ILE A 7 13.27 -9.23 2.14
C ILE A 7 12.96 -8.49 0.83
N LEU A 8 11.98 -7.59 0.84
CA LEU A 8 11.61 -6.79 -0.32
C LEU A 8 12.75 -5.85 -0.75
N ALA A 9 13.39 -5.17 0.20
CA ALA A 9 14.53 -4.32 -0.07
C ALA A 9 15.70 -5.09 -0.71
N LYS A 10 16.02 -6.30 -0.20
CA LYS A 10 17.04 -7.19 -0.79
C LYS A 10 16.67 -7.68 -2.19
N ALA A 11 15.38 -7.80 -2.49
CA ALA A 11 14.89 -8.11 -3.82
C ALA A 11 14.88 -6.90 -4.78
N GLY A 12 15.37 -5.74 -4.35
CA GLY A 12 15.43 -4.52 -5.16
C GLY A 12 14.09 -3.80 -5.29
N SER A 13 13.13 -4.06 -4.38
CA SER A 13 11.83 -3.39 -4.38
C SER A 13 11.90 -2.02 -3.70
N ASP A 14 11.23 -1.03 -4.29
CA ASP A 14 10.94 0.23 -3.60
C ASP A 14 9.84 0.02 -2.55
N ILE A 15 10.05 0.57 -1.35
CA ILE A 15 9.08 0.48 -0.24
C ILE A 15 8.41 1.85 -0.05
N ILE A 16 7.08 1.85 -0.09
CA ILE A 16 6.25 3.06 -0.11
C ILE A 16 5.20 2.90 1.00
N ILE A 17 5.06 3.90 1.88
CA ILE A 17 3.99 3.90 2.90
C ILE A 17 2.95 4.98 2.57
N ILE A 18 1.70 4.55 2.37
CA ILE A 18 0.56 5.44 2.14
C ILE A 18 -0.33 5.39 3.39
N SER A 19 -0.16 6.35 4.30
CA SER A 19 -0.78 6.31 5.62
C SER A 19 -1.43 7.64 5.98
N ASP A 20 -2.68 7.57 6.48
CA ASP A 20 -3.43 8.71 6.98
C ASP A 20 -3.05 9.16 8.41
N SER A 21 -1.96 8.60 8.95
CA SER A 21 -1.44 8.88 10.29
C SER A 21 -0.31 9.91 10.29
N ASN A 22 -0.09 10.54 11.45
CA ASN A 22 1.03 11.46 11.64
C ASN A 22 2.37 10.73 11.53
N SER A 23 3.28 11.29 10.73
CA SER A 23 4.69 10.91 10.57
C SER A 23 5.41 10.44 11.85
N ILE A 24 5.22 11.14 12.98
CA ILE A 24 5.84 10.81 14.27
C ILE A 24 5.47 9.39 14.74
N TYR A 25 4.22 8.97 14.52
CA TYR A 25 3.77 7.64 14.90
C TYR A 25 4.41 6.54 14.04
N ILE A 26 4.64 6.83 12.76
CA ILE A 26 5.24 5.88 11.82
C ILE A 26 6.75 5.75 12.06
N GLU A 27 7.45 6.85 12.38
CA GLU A 27 8.87 6.83 12.77
C GLU A 27 9.10 5.98 14.02
N GLN A 28 8.24 6.15 15.03
CA GLN A 28 8.30 5.37 16.27
C GLN A 28 8.00 3.89 16.06
N LEU A 29 7.09 3.56 15.13
CA LEU A 29 6.68 2.17 14.88
C LEU A 29 7.72 1.37 14.07
N LEU A 30 8.39 2.04 13.13
CA LEU A 30 9.31 1.37 12.21
C LEU A 30 10.78 1.52 12.61
N GLU A 31 11.11 2.31 13.64
CA GLU A 31 12.49 2.64 14.04
C GLU A 31 13.37 3.14 12.88
N VAL A 32 12.72 3.72 11.85
CA VAL A 32 13.36 4.26 10.66
C VAL A 32 13.04 5.74 10.55
N LYS A 33 14.00 6.51 10.06
CA LYS A 33 13.83 7.93 9.79
C LYS A 33 12.96 8.09 8.56
N ILE A 34 11.80 8.73 8.68
CA ILE A 34 10.95 9.01 7.53
C ILE A 34 11.57 10.17 6.75
N VAL A 35 11.87 9.94 5.48
CA VAL A 35 12.54 10.93 4.63
C VAL A 35 11.52 11.89 3.99
N HIS A 36 10.24 11.51 3.90
CA HIS A 36 9.21 12.32 3.27
C HIS A 36 7.82 12.19 3.90
N CYS A 37 7.16 13.32 4.14
CA CYS A 37 5.79 13.42 4.65
C CYS A 37 4.97 14.36 3.78
N ILE A 38 3.90 13.89 3.17
CA ILE A 38 2.81 14.75 2.69
C ILE A 38 1.57 14.20 3.32
N SER A 39 0.90 14.96 4.19
CA SER A 39 -0.35 14.50 4.77
C SER A 39 -1.31 14.02 3.66
N PRO A 40 -1.59 12.71 3.59
CA PRO A 40 -0.91 11.72 4.40
C PRO A 40 -0.49 10.47 3.59
N ILE A 41 0.77 10.52 3.16
CA ILE A 41 1.64 9.58 2.50
C ILE A 41 2.98 9.78 3.22
N CYS A 42 3.55 8.70 3.74
CA CYS A 42 4.89 8.70 4.28
C CYS A 42 5.74 7.83 3.37
N LEU A 43 6.53 8.41 2.46
CA LEU A 43 7.48 7.57 1.73
C LEU A 43 8.64 7.29 2.66
N VAL A 44 8.75 6.03 3.09
CA VAL A 44 9.89 5.55 3.87
C VAL A 44 10.87 4.96 2.89
N ASP A 45 11.83 5.77 2.50
CA ASP A 45 12.96 5.31 1.72
C ASP A 45 13.88 4.48 2.66
N PHE A 46 14.18 3.25 2.24
CA PHE A 46 15.16 2.39 2.90
C PHE A 46 16.58 2.58 2.34
N ASP A 47 16.78 3.54 1.43
CA ASP A 47 18.06 3.96 0.87
C ASP A 47 18.45 5.36 1.38
N GLU A 48 19.72 5.52 1.78
CA GLU A 48 20.28 6.74 2.36
C GLU A 48 20.39 7.91 1.36
N THR A 49 19.95 7.75 0.10
CA THR A 49 20.41 8.60 -1.01
C THR A 49 19.35 9.36 -1.82
N ARG A 50 18.04 9.30 -1.54
CA ARG A 50 17.05 10.02 -2.38
C ARG A 50 16.21 11.05 -1.61
N GLN A 51 16.24 12.28 -2.15
CA GLN A 51 15.54 13.47 -1.64
C GLN A 51 14.36 13.86 -2.54
N PHE A 52 13.21 14.13 -1.88
CA PHE A 52 12.14 15.08 -2.23
C PHE A 52 11.43 15.04 -3.61
N ILE A 53 10.08 14.92 -3.61
CA ILE A 53 9.17 15.78 -4.39
C ILE A 53 7.85 16.02 -3.62
N ARG A 54 7.40 17.28 -3.51
CA ARG A 54 6.11 17.69 -2.93
C ARG A 54 5.12 18.09 -4.04
N ARG A 55 3.92 17.50 -4.07
CA ARG A 55 2.79 18.05 -4.86
C ARG A 55 1.56 18.22 -3.98
N ASN A 56 0.89 19.35 -4.21
CA ASN A 56 -0.32 19.78 -3.52
C ASN A 56 -1.46 19.50 -4.52
N THR A 57 -2.24 18.45 -4.30
CA THR A 57 -3.31 18.04 -5.20
C THR A 57 -4.66 18.45 -4.64
N THR A 58 -5.30 19.42 -5.31
CA THR A 58 -6.74 19.67 -5.17
C THR A 58 -7.50 18.43 -5.65
N TYR A 59 -8.42 17.95 -4.82
CA TYR A 59 -9.25 16.77 -5.10
C TYR A 59 -10.32 17.10 -6.15
N GLU A 60 -10.05 16.83 -7.43
CA GLU A 60 -11.07 16.80 -8.47
C GLU A 60 -11.67 15.40 -8.67
N SER A 61 -12.93 15.41 -9.08
CA SER A 61 -13.97 14.42 -8.81
C SER A 61 -14.05 13.24 -9.79
N GLU A 62 -12.99 12.45 -9.94
CA GLU A 62 -13.00 11.30 -10.89
C GLU A 62 -13.09 9.89 -10.27
N PHE A 63 -13.29 9.77 -8.96
CA PHE A 63 -13.23 8.46 -8.28
C PHE A 63 -14.59 7.86 -7.89
N LEU A 64 -15.57 7.93 -8.81
CA LEU A 64 -16.88 7.29 -8.69
C LEU A 64 -16.86 5.75 -8.75
N ARG A 65 -15.70 5.11 -8.91
CA ARG A 65 -15.56 3.65 -9.07
C ARG A 65 -15.24 2.86 -7.80
N CYS A 66 -14.92 3.52 -6.68
CA CYS A 66 -14.60 2.86 -5.40
C CYS A 66 -15.79 2.93 -4.41
N ALA A 67 -17.03 2.91 -4.92
CA ALA A 67 -18.24 3.27 -4.19
C ALA A 67 -18.57 2.31 -3.03
N ASP A 68 -18.03 2.62 -1.85
CA ASP A 68 -18.55 2.21 -0.56
C ASP A 68 -19.47 3.32 -0.03
N THR A 69 -20.61 2.96 0.57
CA THR A 69 -21.76 3.85 0.78
C THR A 69 -21.61 4.83 1.97
N GLU A 70 -20.52 4.73 2.73
CA GLU A 70 -20.21 5.63 3.85
C GLU A 70 -19.27 6.78 3.45
N LYS A 71 -19.84 7.98 3.30
CA LYS A 71 -19.21 9.18 2.70
C LYS A 71 -17.82 9.57 3.24
N GLY A 72 -17.48 9.24 4.49
CA GLY A 72 -16.19 9.63 5.10
C GLY A 72 -15.02 8.71 4.77
N LEU A 73 -15.25 7.40 4.71
CA LEU A 73 -14.23 6.40 4.38
C LEU A 73 -13.93 6.37 2.87
N LEU A 74 -14.96 6.66 2.06
CA LEU A 74 -14.83 6.82 0.61
C LEU A 74 -13.78 7.87 0.23
N MET A 75 -13.82 9.06 0.84
CA MET A 75 -12.89 10.15 0.51
C MET A 75 -11.42 9.77 0.82
N ARG A 76 -11.17 9.08 1.93
CA ARG A 76 -9.81 8.65 2.31
C ARG A 76 -9.29 7.52 1.42
N SER A 77 -10.14 6.55 1.13
CA SER A 77 -9.80 5.43 0.23
C SER A 77 -9.41 5.94 -1.15
N VAL A 78 -10.23 6.86 -1.69
CA VAL A 78 -9.98 7.54 -2.96
C VAL A 78 -8.67 8.31 -2.95
N ALA A 79 -8.38 9.07 -1.89
CA ALA A 79 -7.13 9.81 -1.77
C ALA A 79 -5.92 8.86 -1.85
N LYS A 80 -5.89 7.77 -1.09
CA LYS A 80 -4.79 6.79 -1.15
C LYS A 80 -4.62 6.19 -2.56
N GLY A 81 -5.72 5.88 -3.23
CA GLY A 81 -5.71 5.37 -4.60
C GLY A 81 -5.12 6.36 -5.59
N LYS A 82 -5.45 7.65 -5.47
CA LYS A 82 -4.86 8.71 -6.31
C LYS A 82 -3.37 8.84 -6.07
N GLU A 83 -2.95 8.90 -4.81
CA GLU A 83 -1.55 9.08 -4.45
C GLU A 83 -0.66 7.94 -4.96
N LEU A 84 -1.16 6.70 -4.90
CA LEU A 84 -0.47 5.55 -5.51
C LEU A 84 -0.26 5.77 -7.03
N LEU A 85 -1.31 6.18 -7.75
CA LEU A 85 -1.23 6.39 -9.20
C LEU A 85 -0.33 7.58 -9.56
N ASP A 86 -0.43 8.68 -8.82
CA ASP A 86 0.41 9.87 -9.04
C ASP A 86 1.89 9.53 -8.79
N TYR A 87 2.19 8.75 -7.76
CA TYR A 87 3.55 8.28 -7.48
C TYR A 87 4.12 7.43 -8.62
N ILE A 88 3.35 6.44 -9.11
CA ILE A 88 3.76 5.57 -10.23
C ILE A 88 3.98 6.42 -11.49
N ALA A 89 3.06 7.35 -11.79
CA ALA A 89 3.19 8.23 -12.94
C ALA A 89 4.44 9.13 -12.89
N MET A 90 4.90 9.49 -11.68
CA MET A 90 6.08 10.33 -11.49
C MET A 90 7.40 9.56 -11.48
N ASN A 91 7.42 8.31 -11.01
CA ASN A 91 8.64 7.55 -10.76
C ASN A 91 8.86 6.40 -11.75
N GLY A 92 7.87 6.12 -12.61
CA GLY A 92 7.93 5.06 -13.62
C GLY A 92 7.06 3.87 -13.25
N GLU A 93 6.77 3.03 -14.25
CA GLU A 93 5.97 1.83 -14.05
C GLU A 93 6.75 0.75 -13.30
N TYR A 94 6.07 0.10 -12.35
CA TYR A 94 6.60 -1.07 -11.66
C TYR A 94 6.19 -2.36 -12.39
N GLU A 95 7.13 -3.31 -12.47
CA GLU A 95 6.83 -4.65 -12.99
C GLU A 95 5.75 -5.35 -12.14
N ARG A 96 5.78 -5.13 -10.83
CA ARG A 96 4.85 -5.74 -9.88
C ARG A 96 4.61 -4.82 -8.69
N LEU A 97 3.36 -4.74 -8.26
CA LEU A 97 2.93 -4.02 -7.07
C LEU A 97 2.49 -4.99 -5.96
N VAL A 98 2.80 -4.64 -4.72
CA VAL A 98 2.29 -5.31 -3.53
C VAL A 98 1.68 -4.26 -2.61
N TYR A 99 0.38 -4.36 -2.36
CA TYR A 99 -0.32 -3.45 -1.46
C TYR A 99 -0.67 -4.15 -0.15
N VAL A 100 -0.21 -3.62 0.98
CA VAL A 100 -0.45 -4.17 2.32
C VAL A 100 -1.32 -3.19 3.11
N GLY A 101 -2.43 -3.66 3.69
CA GLY A 101 -3.36 -2.79 4.41
C GLY A 101 -4.30 -3.53 5.36
N ASP A 102 -4.96 -2.78 6.24
CA ASP A 102 -5.91 -3.33 7.22
C ASP A 102 -7.21 -2.51 7.38
N GLY A 103 -7.24 -1.28 6.83
CA GLY A 103 -8.36 -0.36 6.88
C GLY A 103 -9.26 -0.41 5.64
N ARG A 104 -10.56 -0.10 5.76
CA ARG A 104 -11.44 0.07 4.57
C ARG A 104 -10.93 1.12 3.58
N ASN A 105 -10.12 2.08 4.05
CA ASN A 105 -9.43 3.06 3.21
C ASN A 105 -8.31 2.45 2.34
N ASP A 106 -8.03 1.16 2.45
CA ASP A 106 -7.09 0.44 1.59
C ASP A 106 -7.77 -0.26 0.39
N PHE A 107 -9.10 -0.22 0.32
CA PHE A 107 -9.84 -0.83 -0.77
C PHE A 107 -9.56 -0.18 -2.13
N CYS A 108 -9.71 1.14 -2.24
CA CYS A 108 -9.58 1.83 -3.51
C CYS A 108 -8.20 1.71 -4.16
N PRO A 109 -7.05 1.88 -3.45
CA PRO A 109 -5.76 1.60 -4.07
C PRO A 109 -5.65 0.15 -4.55
N SER A 110 -6.20 -0.81 -3.79
CA SER A 110 -6.22 -2.23 -4.18
C SER A 110 -6.99 -2.51 -5.48
N THR A 111 -8.02 -1.70 -5.81
CA THR A 111 -8.73 -1.81 -7.10
C THR A 111 -7.91 -1.30 -8.30
N LYS A 112 -6.78 -0.64 -8.06
CA LYS A 112 -5.90 -0.11 -9.13
C LYS A 112 -4.83 -1.11 -9.54
N LEU A 113 -4.63 -2.15 -8.76
CA LEU A 113 -3.67 -3.20 -9.02
C LEU A 113 -4.19 -4.16 -10.10
N SER A 114 -3.27 -4.68 -10.89
CA SER A 114 -3.50 -5.62 -11.98
C SER A 114 -3.42 -7.08 -11.51
N SER A 115 -3.73 -8.04 -12.38
CA SER A 115 -3.75 -9.47 -12.03
C SER A 115 -2.39 -10.10 -11.70
N ARG A 116 -1.28 -9.43 -12.06
CA ARG A 116 0.09 -9.82 -11.67
C ARG A 116 0.48 -9.35 -10.27
N ASP A 117 -0.28 -8.41 -9.72
CA ASP A 117 0.00 -7.76 -8.45
C ASP A 117 -0.63 -8.52 -7.28
N LEU A 118 -0.26 -8.13 -6.06
CA LEU A 118 -0.66 -8.78 -4.82
C LEU A 118 -1.26 -7.79 -3.83
N VAL A 119 -2.41 -8.14 -3.25
CA VAL A 119 -3.09 -7.38 -2.19
C VAL A 119 -3.09 -8.23 -0.93
N LEU A 120 -2.57 -7.65 0.16
CA LEU A 120 -2.40 -8.30 1.45
C LEU A 120 -3.27 -7.63 2.51
N PRO A 121 -4.57 -7.99 2.60
CA PRO A 121 -5.46 -7.49 3.64
C PRO A 121 -5.19 -8.20 4.97
N ARG A 122 -5.18 -7.45 6.08
CA ARG A 122 -4.99 -8.05 7.39
C ARG A 122 -6.23 -8.82 7.86
N THR A 123 -6.08 -10.09 8.22
CA THR A 123 -7.14 -10.97 8.71
C THR A 123 -7.87 -10.36 9.90
N ASN A 124 -9.19 -10.59 9.99
CA ASN A 124 -10.07 -10.08 11.03
C ASN A 124 -10.13 -8.54 11.15
N ARG A 125 -9.58 -7.79 10.18
CA ARG A 125 -9.68 -6.34 10.11
C ARG A 125 -10.69 -5.88 9.07
N SER A 126 -10.97 -4.59 9.10
CA SER A 126 -12.04 -3.98 8.31
C SER A 126 -11.85 -4.16 6.80
N PHE A 127 -10.62 -4.18 6.31
CA PHE A 127 -10.33 -4.45 4.91
C PHE A 127 -10.61 -5.90 4.52
N ALA A 128 -10.05 -6.89 5.23
CA ALA A 128 -10.31 -8.31 4.96
C ALA A 128 -11.80 -8.65 5.11
N ASN A 129 -12.48 -8.08 6.12
CA ASN A 129 -13.92 -8.28 6.31
C ASN A 129 -14.75 -7.68 5.17
N LEU A 130 -14.34 -6.56 4.58
CA LEU A 130 -15.00 -5.99 3.39
C LEU A 130 -14.91 -6.94 2.19
N LEU A 131 -13.76 -7.59 2.00
CA LEU A 131 -13.52 -8.51 0.88
C LEU A 131 -14.25 -9.86 1.02
N LYS A 132 -14.93 -10.12 2.14
CA LYS A 132 -15.84 -11.27 2.27
C LYS A 132 -17.12 -11.10 1.46
N ASP A 133 -17.50 -9.85 1.15
CA ASP A 133 -18.60 -9.56 0.24
C ASP A 133 -18.08 -9.62 -1.21
N ILE A 134 -18.72 -10.48 -2.00
CA ILE A 134 -18.32 -10.78 -3.38
C ILE A 134 -18.30 -9.53 -4.27
N ILE A 135 -19.19 -8.55 -4.01
CA ILE A 135 -19.27 -7.30 -4.79
C ILE A 135 -17.97 -6.51 -4.66
N TYR A 136 -17.34 -6.51 -3.48
CA TYR A 136 -16.06 -5.84 -3.26
C TYR A 136 -14.91 -6.70 -3.75
N ARG A 137 -14.96 -8.02 -3.54
CA ARG A 137 -13.91 -8.93 -3.97
C ARG A 137 -13.71 -8.93 -5.49
N GLU A 138 -14.79 -8.90 -6.28
CA GLU A 138 -14.74 -8.90 -7.75
C GLU A 138 -14.15 -7.61 -8.35
N GLN A 139 -14.09 -6.52 -7.58
CA GLN A 139 -13.45 -5.26 -8.00
C GLN A 139 -11.92 -5.30 -7.88
N ILE A 140 -11.36 -6.29 -7.18
CA ILE A 140 -9.92 -6.50 -7.06
C ILE A 140 -9.49 -7.64 -7.99
N VAL A 141 -8.88 -7.28 -9.11
CA VAL A 141 -8.35 -8.27 -10.08
C VAL A 141 -7.02 -8.88 -9.66
N ALA A 142 -6.31 -8.21 -8.74
CA ALA A 142 -5.06 -8.70 -8.16
C ALA A 142 -5.25 -9.99 -7.35
N GLN A 143 -4.14 -10.69 -7.13
CA GLN A 143 -4.10 -11.81 -6.20
C GLN A 143 -4.32 -11.29 -4.79
N VAL A 144 -5.05 -12.04 -3.96
CA VAL A 144 -5.37 -11.64 -2.58
C VAL A 144 -4.94 -12.76 -1.64
N GLU A 145 -4.10 -12.43 -0.66
CA GLU A 145 -3.63 -13.34 0.39
C GLU A 145 -3.67 -12.62 1.73
N GLU A 146 -4.37 -13.17 2.72
CA GLU A 146 -4.48 -12.50 4.02
C GLU A 146 -3.23 -12.71 4.90
N TRP A 147 -2.99 -11.79 5.82
CA TRP A 147 -1.93 -11.88 6.84
C TRP A 147 -2.47 -11.45 8.21
N ASP A 148 -1.89 -11.91 9.32
CA ASP A 148 -2.24 -11.39 10.65
C ASP A 148 -1.01 -10.90 11.43
N THR A 149 0.09 -11.62 11.26
CA THR A 149 1.34 -11.38 11.96
C THR A 149 2.43 -10.88 11.01
N ALA A 150 3.46 -10.28 11.60
CA ALA A 150 4.67 -9.93 10.88
C ALA A 150 5.38 -11.14 10.26
N GLU A 151 5.18 -12.34 10.82
CA GLU A 151 5.77 -13.58 10.34
C GLU A 151 5.06 -14.08 9.08
N ASP A 152 3.73 -13.94 9.02
CA ASP A 152 2.96 -14.26 7.80
C ASP A 152 3.45 -13.42 6.62
N LEU A 153 3.58 -12.09 6.80
CA LEU A 153 4.14 -11.22 5.76
C LEU A 153 5.55 -11.63 5.34
N ARG A 154 6.39 -12.07 6.29
CA ARG A 154 7.75 -12.53 6.01
C ARG A 154 7.74 -13.77 5.11
N GLU A 155 6.88 -14.73 5.42
CA GLU A 155 6.75 -15.97 4.62
C GLU A 155 6.11 -15.69 3.25
N ILE A 156 5.07 -14.87 3.18
CA ILE A 156 4.46 -14.41 1.92
C ILE A 156 5.52 -13.77 1.02
N PHE A 157 6.32 -12.84 1.56
CA PHE A 157 7.35 -12.18 0.77
C PHE A 157 8.48 -13.13 0.35
N LYS A 158 8.87 -14.10 1.17
CA LYS A 158 9.80 -15.15 0.72
C LYS A 158 9.21 -16.00 -0.41
N ASN A 159 7.94 -16.35 -0.34
CA ASN A 159 7.31 -17.18 -1.37
C ASN A 159 7.20 -16.44 -2.71
N HIS A 160 6.93 -15.14 -2.67
CA HIS A 160 6.76 -14.32 -3.86
C HIS A 160 8.04 -13.65 -4.39
N PHE A 161 9.04 -13.43 -3.54
CA PHE A 161 10.25 -12.63 -3.84
C PHE A 161 11.54 -13.27 -3.33
N GLY A 162 11.48 -14.43 -2.68
CA GLY A 162 12.61 -15.09 -2.02
C GLY A 162 13.50 -15.96 -2.92
N GLN A 163 13.43 -15.82 -4.25
CA GLN A 163 14.42 -16.40 -5.19
C GLN A 163 14.66 -15.43 -6.37
N SER A 164 15.85 -15.06 -6.88
CA SER A 164 17.30 -15.14 -6.51
C SER A 164 18.08 -14.20 -7.48
N PRO A 165 19.41 -13.93 -7.32
CA PRO A 165 20.34 -14.65 -8.21
C PRO A 165 21.64 -15.16 -7.57
N SER A 166 22.11 -16.26 -8.17
CA SER A 166 23.39 -17.00 -8.10
C SER A 166 23.80 -17.63 -6.78
#